data_AF-A0A841L212-F1
#
_entry.id   AF-A0A841L212-F1
#
_cell.length_a   1.000
_cell.length_b   1.000
_cell.length_c   1.000
_cell.angle_alpha   90.00
_cell.angle_beta   90.00
_cell.angle_gamma   90.00
#
_symmetry.space_group_name_H-M   'P 1'
#
loop_
_entity.id
_entity.type
_entity.pdbx_description
1 polymer ?
#
loop_
_entity_poly.entity_id
_entity_poly.type
_entity_poly.pdbx_seq_one_letter_code
_entity_poly.pdbx_strand_id
1 'polypeptide(L)'
;MTLAADAVVAAARLCLGTAFRPQGRVPGLGLDCVGVVLAAAAALGLRPEVPAYRLGGDHAGLAETVIAAAGARRIRTAHPGDIVLMAPRVRLRHLGILVAGGLVHAHAGVGRVIEGPVDPAWQWLGAWRLPGVD
;
A
#
# COMPACT_ATOMS: atom_id res chain seq x y z
N MET A 1 -11.83 7.38 -14.37
CA MET A 1 -10.62 7.29 -13.53
C MET A 1 -9.78 8.50 -13.89
N THR A 2 -9.30 9.26 -12.90
CA THR A 2 -8.51 10.48 -13.16
C THR A 2 -7.07 10.12 -13.51
N LEU A 3 -6.36 11.00 -14.22
CA LEU A 3 -4.94 10.79 -14.59
C LEU A 3 -4.06 10.50 -13.35
N ALA A 4 -4.39 11.10 -12.20
CA ALA A 4 -3.68 10.86 -10.95
C ALA A 4 -3.93 9.46 -10.37
N ALA A 5 -5.17 8.98 -10.36
CA ALA A 5 -5.49 7.61 -9.95
C ALA A 5 -4.78 6.58 -10.85
N ASP A 6 -4.80 6.82 -12.16
CA ASP A 6 -4.13 5.96 -13.14
C ASP A 6 -2.61 5.93 -12.90
N ALA A 7 -2.00 7.09 -12.60
CA ALA A 7 -0.58 7.18 -12.28
C ALA A 7 -0.22 6.40 -11.01
N VAL A 8 -1.06 6.46 -9.96
CA VAL A 8 -0.87 5.69 -8.73
C VAL A 8 -0.93 4.19 -9.00
N VAL A 9 -1.95 3.74 -9.75
CA VAL A 9 -2.10 2.33 -10.14
C VAL A 9 -0.92 1.87 -11.00
N ALA A 10 -0.49 2.67 -11.98
CA ALA A 10 0.64 2.36 -12.83
C ALA A 10 1.93 2.23 -12.01
N ALA A 11 2.19 3.15 -11.09
CA ALA A 11 3.36 3.11 -10.23
C ALA A 11 3.38 1.91 -9.27
N ALA A 12 2.21 1.55 -8.72
CA ALA A 12 2.08 0.31 -7.96
C ALA A 12 2.41 -0.90 -8.82
N ARG A 13 1.89 -0.96 -10.05
CA ARG A 13 2.15 -2.06 -11.01
C ARG A 13 3.60 -2.17 -11.46
N LEU A 14 4.34 -1.06 -11.55
CA LEU A 14 5.79 -1.08 -11.80
C LEU A 14 6.57 -1.79 -10.69
N CYS A 15 5.98 -1.99 -9.51
CA CYS A 15 6.60 -2.73 -8.42
C CYS A 15 6.42 -4.25 -8.55
N LEU A 16 5.55 -4.75 -9.44
CA LEU A 16 5.24 -6.18 -9.56
C LEU A 16 6.50 -7.03 -9.77
N GLY A 17 6.55 -8.18 -9.10
CA GLY A 17 7.71 -9.07 -9.13
C GLY A 17 8.87 -8.66 -8.21
N THR A 18 8.90 -7.43 -7.69
CA THR A 18 9.94 -6.99 -6.74
C THR A 18 9.94 -7.89 -5.51
N ALA A 19 11.11 -8.39 -5.12
CA ALA A 19 11.25 -9.29 -3.98
C ALA A 19 10.70 -8.67 -2.68
N PHE A 20 10.08 -9.49 -1.83
CA PHE A 20 9.65 -9.04 -0.52
C PHE A 20 10.89 -8.85 0.36
N ARG A 21 11.07 -7.64 0.88
CA ARG A 21 12.09 -7.35 1.89
C ARG A 21 11.51 -6.47 2.99
N PRO A 22 11.60 -6.88 4.27
CA PRO A 22 11.25 -6.01 5.38
C PRO A 22 11.96 -4.67 5.28
N GLN A 23 11.20 -3.59 5.37
CA GLN A 23 11.67 -2.21 5.25
C GLN A 23 12.31 -1.87 3.89
N GLY A 24 12.09 -2.70 2.87
CA GLY A 24 12.55 -2.43 1.51
C GLY A 24 11.85 -1.23 0.89
N ARG A 25 12.59 -0.41 0.14
CA ARG A 25 12.11 0.86 -0.44
C ARG A 25 12.44 1.03 -1.93
N VAL A 26 13.02 0.01 -2.57
CA VAL A 26 13.52 0.14 -3.93
C VAL A 26 12.82 -0.88 -4.85
N PRO A 27 11.94 -0.42 -5.75
CA PRO A 27 11.37 -1.25 -6.81
C PRO A 27 12.46 -2.00 -7.58
N GLY A 28 12.23 -3.27 -7.90
CA GLY A 28 13.20 -4.16 -8.55
C GLY A 28 14.23 -4.80 -7.61
N LEU A 29 14.50 -4.23 -6.42
CA LEU A 29 15.45 -4.81 -5.45
C LEU A 29 14.77 -5.43 -4.23
N GLY A 30 13.83 -4.70 -3.63
CA GLY A 30 13.20 -5.14 -2.39
C GLY A 30 12.17 -4.15 -1.88
N LEU A 31 10.96 -4.64 -1.61
CA LEU A 31 9.85 -3.86 -1.06
C LEU A 31 9.10 -4.63 0.02
N ASP A 32 8.53 -3.91 0.98
CA ASP A 32 7.42 -4.39 1.80
C ASP A 32 6.12 -3.66 1.42
N CYS A 33 5.04 -3.93 2.17
CA CYS A 33 3.73 -3.37 1.87
C CYS A 33 3.70 -1.84 1.98
N VAL A 34 4.46 -1.25 2.90
CA VAL A 34 4.63 0.20 3.00
C VAL A 34 5.42 0.73 1.81
N GLY A 35 6.50 0.05 1.42
CA GLY A 35 7.31 0.42 0.26
C GLY A 35 6.51 0.52 -1.04
N VAL A 36 5.53 -0.36 -1.25
CA VAL A 36 4.60 -0.28 -2.39
C VAL A 36 3.76 1.01 -2.33
N VAL A 37 3.20 1.35 -1.17
CA VAL A 37 2.42 2.59 -0.99
C VAL A 37 3.30 3.83 -1.21
N LEU A 38 4.54 3.82 -0.74
CA LEU A 38 5.50 4.91 -0.96
C LEU A 38 5.85 5.07 -2.45
N ALA A 39 6.08 3.97 -3.17
CA ALA A 39 6.35 4.01 -4.60
C ALA A 39 5.15 4.56 -5.39
N ALA A 40 3.93 4.18 -5.01
CA ALA A 40 2.70 4.74 -5.56
C ALA A 40 2.56 6.24 -5.27
N ALA A 41 2.73 6.67 -4.01
CA ALA A 41 2.70 8.07 -3.62
C ALA A 41 3.77 8.89 -4.36
N ALA A 42 4.92 8.29 -4.65
CA ALA A 42 6.01 8.96 -5.33
C ALA A 42 5.68 9.41 -6.75
N ALA A 43 4.73 8.73 -7.42
CA ALA A 43 4.21 9.11 -8.72
C ALA A 43 3.45 10.44 -8.72
N LEU A 44 2.94 10.85 -7.56
CA LEU A 44 2.31 12.15 -7.33
C LEU A 44 3.28 13.19 -6.77
N GLY A 45 4.58 12.90 -6.78
CA GLY A 45 5.60 13.77 -6.17
C GLY A 45 5.65 13.74 -4.64
N LEU A 46 4.86 12.88 -3.99
CA LEU A 46 4.81 12.78 -2.53
C LEU A 46 6.00 11.95 -2.02
N ARG A 47 6.61 12.37 -0.91
CA ARG A 47 7.75 11.68 -0.26
C ARG A 47 7.56 11.67 1.26
N PRO A 48 6.55 10.96 1.77
CA PRO A 48 6.29 10.96 3.21
C PRO A 48 7.43 10.28 3.96
N GLU A 49 7.84 10.89 5.07
CA GLU A 49 8.79 10.26 5.99
C GLU A 49 8.13 9.08 6.67
N VAL A 50 8.88 7.98 6.80
CA VAL A 50 8.41 6.78 7.46
C VAL A 50 9.28 6.52 8.68
N PRO A 51 8.70 6.53 9.90
CA PRO A 51 9.47 6.25 11.11
C PRO A 51 10.01 4.82 11.07
N ALA A 52 11.04 4.54 11.87
CA ALA A 52 11.53 3.17 12.02
C ALA A 52 10.42 2.26 12.59
N TYR A 53 10.30 1.04 12.06
CA TYR A 53 9.28 0.09 12.52
C TYR A 53 9.69 -1.37 12.32
N ARG A 54 8.98 -2.27 12.99
CA ARG A 54 9.09 -3.72 12.77
C ARG A 54 7.82 -4.24 12.13
N LEU A 55 7.96 -4.94 11.00
CA LEU A 55 6.86 -5.68 10.39
C LEU A 55 6.37 -6.78 11.34
N GLY A 56 5.05 -6.97 11.41
CA GLY A 56 4.45 -8.04 12.21
C GLY A 56 4.21 -7.75 13.69
N GLY A 57 4.68 -6.61 14.21
CA GLY A 57 4.39 -6.16 15.58
C GLY A 57 3.04 -5.45 15.70
N ASP A 58 2.60 -5.17 16.94
CA ASP A 58 1.35 -4.45 17.27
C ASP A 58 1.45 -2.93 16.97
N HIS A 59 1.91 -2.58 15.78
CA HIS A 59 2.00 -1.21 15.32
C HIS A 59 0.72 -0.84 14.58
N ALA A 60 -0.43 -0.96 15.25
CA ALA A 60 -1.71 -0.56 14.69
C ALA A 60 -1.66 0.88 14.12
N GLY A 61 -0.88 1.76 14.78
CA GLY A 61 -0.67 3.14 14.36
C GLY A 61 0.31 3.33 13.20
N LEU A 62 1.24 2.42 12.89
CA LEU A 62 2.27 2.71 11.87
C LEU A 62 1.67 2.90 10.49
N ALA A 63 0.78 2.01 10.07
CA ALA A 63 0.16 2.11 8.76
C ALA A 63 -0.60 3.44 8.65
N GLU A 64 -1.32 3.82 9.71
CA GLU A 64 -2.01 5.10 9.79
C GLU A 64 -1.06 6.30 9.84
N THR A 65 0.10 6.20 10.52
CA THR A 65 1.15 7.23 10.52
C THR A 65 1.70 7.45 9.12
N VAL A 66 2.00 6.38 8.38
CA VAL A 66 2.51 6.50 6.99
C VAL A 66 1.44 7.11 6.08
N ILE A 67 0.20 6.65 6.19
CA ILE A 67 -0.94 7.19 5.45
C ILE A 67 -1.12 8.69 5.76
N ALA A 68 -1.08 9.06 7.04
CA ALA A 68 -1.22 10.44 7.48
C ALA A 68 -0.04 11.32 7.01
N ALA A 69 1.19 10.81 7.08
CA ALA A 69 2.38 11.50 6.57
C ALA A 69 2.30 11.72 5.04
N ALA A 70 1.62 10.84 4.30
CA ALA A 70 1.34 11.02 2.88
C ALA A 70 0.23 12.05 2.60
N GLY A 71 -0.37 12.66 3.62
CA GLY A 71 -1.50 13.58 3.51
C GLY A 71 -2.79 12.88 3.03
N ALA A 72 -2.85 11.55 3.09
CA ALA A 72 -3.99 10.81 2.55
C ALA A 72 -5.21 10.96 3.45
N ARG A 73 -6.37 11.22 2.86
CA ARG A 73 -7.64 11.37 3.59
C ARG A 73 -8.39 10.06 3.65
N ARG A 74 -9.03 9.76 4.79
CA ARG A 74 -9.88 8.56 4.92
C ARG A 74 -11.12 8.69 4.02
N ILE A 75 -11.51 7.60 3.38
CA ILE A 75 -12.69 7.54 2.49
C ILE A 75 -13.64 6.42 2.90
N ARG A 76 -14.90 6.52 2.47
CA ARG A 76 -15.94 5.50 2.70
C ARG A 76 -16.03 4.49 1.55
N THR A 77 -15.86 4.97 0.32
CA THR A 77 -15.94 4.16 -0.89
C THR A 77 -14.59 4.19 -1.59
N ALA A 78 -13.94 3.03 -1.65
CA ALA A 78 -12.63 2.89 -2.28
C ALA A 78 -12.75 2.62 -3.77
N HIS A 79 -11.82 3.16 -4.53
CA HIS A 79 -11.68 3.04 -5.98
C HIS A 79 -10.22 2.70 -6.32
N PRO A 80 -9.95 2.19 -7.54
CA PRO A 80 -8.58 1.96 -7.98
C PRO A 80 -7.70 3.21 -7.79
N GLY A 81 -6.51 3.02 -7.25
CA GLY A 81 -5.59 4.09 -6.85
C GLY A 81 -5.66 4.46 -5.36
N ASP A 82 -6.68 4.00 -4.63
CA ASP A 82 -6.76 4.23 -3.19
C ASP A 82 -5.87 3.25 -2.40
N ILE A 83 -5.38 3.73 -1.26
CA ILE A 83 -4.65 2.92 -0.28
C ILE A 83 -5.66 2.15 0.56
N VAL A 84 -5.40 0.87 0.75
CA VAL A 84 -6.23 -0.01 1.58
C VAL A 84 -5.44 -0.53 2.76
N LEU A 85 -6.05 -0.50 3.95
CA LEU A 85 -5.52 -1.13 5.16
C LEU A 85 -6.36 -2.36 5.50
N MET A 86 -5.68 -3.49 5.71
CA MET A 86 -6.30 -4.74 6.12
C MET A 86 -5.58 -5.35 7.33
N ALA A 87 -6.24 -6.32 7.96
CA ALA A 87 -5.67 -7.22 8.94
C ALA A 87 -5.77 -8.68 8.45
N PRO A 88 -4.65 -9.25 7.94
CA PRO A 88 -4.60 -10.68 7.61
C PRO A 88 -4.81 -11.60 8.82
N ARG A 89 -4.45 -11.11 10.01
CA ARG A 89 -4.68 -11.74 11.30
C ARG A 89 -4.68 -10.68 12.40
N VAL A 90 -5.07 -11.08 13.61
CA VAL A 90 -5.02 -10.21 14.80
C VAL A 90 -3.63 -9.57 14.93
N ARG A 91 -3.63 -8.25 15.18
CA ARG A 91 -2.44 -7.38 15.34
C ARG A 91 -1.49 -7.30 14.14
N LEU A 92 -1.83 -7.89 12.99
CA LEU A 92 -1.09 -7.65 11.75
C LEU A 92 -1.79 -6.58 10.93
N ARG A 93 -1.02 -5.64 10.41
CA ARG A 93 -1.49 -4.59 9.50
C ARG A 93 -0.82 -4.78 8.15
N HIS A 94 -1.61 -4.65 7.10
CA HIS A 94 -1.18 -4.86 5.74
C HIS A 94 -1.72 -3.76 4.84
N LEU A 95 -0.83 -3.17 4.04
CA LEU A 95 -1.17 -2.12 3.09
C LEU A 95 -1.11 -2.64 1.65
N GLY A 96 -1.89 -2.01 0.79
CA GLY A 96 -1.77 -2.15 -0.65
C GLY A 96 -2.48 -1.03 -1.39
N ILE A 97 -2.32 -1.03 -2.70
CA ILE A 97 -3.01 -0.12 -3.61
C ILE A 97 -4.14 -0.89 -4.28
N LEU A 98 -5.36 -0.39 -4.15
CA LEU A 98 -6.52 -0.97 -4.81
C LEU A 98 -6.37 -0.81 -6.32
N VAL A 99 -6.68 -1.86 -7.07
CA VAL A 99 -6.73 -1.85 -8.53
C VAL A 99 -8.04 -2.48 -8.99
N ALA A 100 -8.35 -2.36 -10.28
CA ALA A 100 -9.50 -3.05 -10.84
C ALA A 100 -9.34 -4.57 -10.64
N GLY A 101 -10.24 -5.18 -9.86
CA GLY A 101 -10.26 -6.63 -9.63
C GLY A 101 -9.36 -7.15 -8.51
N GLY A 102 -8.67 -6.30 -7.76
CA GLY A 102 -7.82 -6.78 -6.67
C GLY A 102 -6.92 -5.73 -6.05
N LEU A 103 -5.76 -6.16 -5.55
CA LEU A 103 -4.83 -5.33 -4.81
C LEU A 103 -3.40 -5.56 -5.30
N VAL A 104 -2.64 -4.47 -5.45
CA VAL A 104 -1.19 -4.55 -5.59
C VAL A 104 -0.54 -4.39 -4.21
N HIS A 105 0.24 -5.39 -3.79
CA HIS A 105 0.88 -5.40 -2.47
C HIS A 105 2.11 -6.30 -2.41
N ALA A 106 3.04 -6.00 -1.50
CA ALA A 106 4.17 -6.90 -1.21
C ALA A 106 3.70 -8.01 -0.28
N HIS A 107 3.61 -9.25 -0.77
CA HIS A 107 3.07 -10.38 -0.03
C HIS A 107 4.19 -11.22 0.57
N ALA A 108 4.34 -11.20 1.90
CA ALA A 108 5.42 -11.91 2.60
C ALA A 108 5.44 -13.42 2.32
N GLY A 109 4.27 -14.09 2.37
CA GLY A 109 4.16 -15.53 2.08
C GLY A 109 4.48 -15.94 0.63
N VAL A 110 4.31 -15.03 -0.33
CA VAL A 110 4.64 -15.28 -1.75
C VAL A 110 6.07 -14.81 -2.08
N GLY A 111 6.66 -13.97 -1.22
CA GLY A 111 8.04 -13.51 -1.33
C GLY A 111 8.27 -12.37 -2.33
N ARG A 112 7.22 -11.71 -2.83
CA ARG A 112 7.31 -10.60 -3.80
C ARG A 112 6.07 -9.73 -3.83
N VAL A 113 6.14 -8.62 -4.56
CA VAL A 113 4.99 -7.79 -4.94
C VAL A 113 4.14 -8.51 -5.98
N ILE A 114 2.85 -8.60 -5.71
CA ILE A 114 1.86 -9.26 -6.58
C ILE A 114 0.65 -8.35 -6.79
N GLU A 115 -0.09 -8.64 -7.85
CA GLU A 115 -1.45 -8.14 -8.11
C GLU A 115 -2.39 -9.34 -8.09
N GLY A 116 -3.51 -9.24 -7.37
CA GLY A 116 -4.49 -10.32 -7.33
C GLY A 116 -5.63 -10.08 -6.35
N PRO A 117 -6.56 -11.04 -6.26
CA PRO A 117 -7.62 -10.97 -5.27
C PRO A 117 -7.02 -10.96 -3.87
N VAL A 118 -7.66 -10.23 -2.96
CA VAL A 118 -7.35 -10.29 -1.54
C VAL A 118 -8.00 -11.53 -0.96
N ASP A 119 -7.28 -12.24 -0.08
CA ASP A 119 -7.83 -13.35 0.70
C ASP A 119 -9.10 -12.89 1.45
N PRO A 120 -10.25 -13.54 1.23
CA PRO A 120 -11.52 -13.17 1.88
C PRO A 120 -11.47 -13.20 3.41
N ALA A 121 -10.52 -13.94 4.02
CA ALA A 121 -10.32 -13.97 5.46
C ALA A 121 -9.66 -12.70 6.02
N TRP A 122 -9.07 -11.85 5.17
CA TRP A 122 -8.41 -10.62 5.60
C TRP A 122 -9.46 -9.55 5.89
N GLN A 123 -9.46 -9.06 7.13
CA GLN A 123 -10.41 -8.03 7.53
C GLN A 123 -10.03 -6.68 6.91
N TRP A 124 -10.97 -6.03 6.23
CA TRP A 124 -10.82 -4.65 5.77
C TRP A 124 -10.95 -3.68 6.94
N LEU A 125 -9.96 -2.80 7.13
CA LEU A 125 -9.94 -1.83 8.24
C LEU A 125 -10.23 -0.40 7.78
N GLY A 126 -9.92 -0.07 6.52
CA GLY A 126 -10.20 1.25 5.97
C GLY A 126 -9.54 1.46 4.62
N ALA A 127 -9.89 2.59 4.01
CA ALA A 127 -9.28 3.06 2.78
C ALA A 127 -8.99 4.57 2.86
N TRP A 128 -7.97 5.01 2.12
CA TRP A 128 -7.52 6.38 2.06
C TRP A 128 -7.16 6.78 0.64
N ARG A 129 -7.42 8.05 0.32
CA ARG A 129 -7.10 8.66 -0.97
C ARG A 129 -5.94 9.63 -0.81
N LEU A 130 -4.93 9.48 -1.67
CA LEU A 130 -3.79 10.39 -1.71
C LEU A 130 -4.22 11.79 -2.21
N PRO A 131 -3.52 12.86 -1.79
CA PRO A 131 -3.72 14.20 -2.34
C PRO A 131 -3.62 14.23 -3.87
N GLY A 132 -4.49 15.01 -4.53
CA GLY A 132 -4.51 15.15 -5.98
C GLY A 132 -5.17 13.99 -6.75
N VAL A 133 -5.64 12.96 -6.05
CA VAL A 133 -6.53 11.94 -6.62
C VAL A 133 -7.97 12.33 -6.28
N ASP A 134 -8.80 12.49 -7.31
CA ASP A 134 -10.25 12.73 -7.19
C ASP A 134 -11.07 11.45 -7.36
#